data_AF-A0A1X1ZYC5-F1
#
_entry.id   AF-A0A1X1ZYC5-F1
#
_cell.length_a   1.000
_cell.length_b   1.000
_cell.length_c   1.000
_cell.angle_alpha   90.00
_cell.angle_beta   90.00
_cell.angle_gamma   90.00
#
_symmetry.space_group_name_H-M   'P 1'
#
loop_
_entity.id
_entity.type
_entity.pdbx_description
1 polymer ?
#
loop_
_entity_poly.entity_id
_entity_poly.type
_entity_poly.pdbx_seq_one_letter_code
_entity_poly.pdbx_strand_id
1 'polypeptide(L)' 'MVSRPVCANDIVCVSWQQVSVGRHYARARCDVHVDGDLLRFWIGKDLVKTAARISHGEIRYKRTLRTSAPA' A
#
# COMPACT_ATOMS: atom_id res chain seq x y z
N MET A 1 -4.04 0.32 -8.25
CA MET A 1 -3.00 0.51 -7.22
C MET A 1 -3.28 1.76 -6.40
N VAL A 2 -2.85 1.82 -5.14
CA VAL A 2 -3.03 2.98 -4.26
C VAL A 2 -1.70 3.38 -3.63
N SER A 3 -1.27 4.61 -3.86
CA SER A 3 -0.07 5.15 -3.19
C SER A 3 -0.40 5.56 -1.75
N ARG A 4 0.44 5.13 -0.81
CA ARG A 4 0.43 5.53 0.60
C ARG A 4 1.86 5.84 1.08
N PRO A 5 2.07 6.89 1.88
CA PRO A 5 3.33 7.03 2.60
C PRO A 5 3.44 5.91 3.64
N VAL A 6 4.64 5.37 3.81
CA VAL A 6 4.97 4.54 4.97
C VAL A 6 5.11 5.47 6.17
N CYS A 7 4.37 5.19 7.25
CA CYS A 7 4.48 5.95 8.49
C CYS A 7 5.89 5.85 9.09
N ALA A 8 6.25 6.75 10.01
CA ALA A 8 7.56 6.72 10.68
C ALA A 8 7.80 5.43 11.50
N ASN A 9 6.71 4.76 11.87
CA ASN A 9 6.69 3.45 12.52
C ASN A 9 6.53 2.29 11.52
N ASP A 10 6.94 2.48 10.26
CA ASP A 10 6.97 1.46 9.22
C ASP A 10 5.62 0.85 8.77
N ILE A 11 4.50 1.40 9.24
CA ILE A 11 3.16 0.94 8.89
C ILE A 11 2.62 1.65 7.65
N VAL A 12 1.95 0.88 6.78
CA VAL A 12 1.08 1.38 5.70
C VAL A 12 -0.37 1.02 6.04
N CYS A 13 -1.28 1.98 5.88
CA CYS A 13 -2.71 1.76 6.11
C CYS A 13 -3.49 1.77 4.79
N VAL A 14 -4.23 0.69 4.51
CA VAL A 14 -5.08 0.49 3.33
C VAL A 14 -6.37 -0.19 3.74
N SER A 15 -7.54 0.33 3.34
CA SER A 15 -8.84 -0.27 3.67
C SER A 15 -9.03 -0.53 5.18
N TRP A 16 -8.63 0.41 6.04
CA TRP A 16 -8.60 0.23 7.52
C TRP A 16 -7.65 -0.85 8.06
N GLN A 17 -6.96 -1.58 7.18
CA GLN A 17 -5.96 -2.56 7.54
C GLN A 17 -4.58 -1.90 7.62
N GLN A 18 -3.88 -2.15 8.72
CA GLN A 18 -2.52 -1.68 8.97
C GLN A 18 -1.53 -2.83 8.73
N VAL A 19 -0.49 -2.57 7.95
CA VAL A 19 0.55 -3.56 7.63
C VAL A 19 1.92 -2.91 7.76
N SER A 20 2.80 -3.47 8.61
CA SER A 20 4.21 -3.10 8.67
C SER A 20 4.94 -3.61 7.43
N VAL A 21 5.72 -2.75 6.76
CA VAL A 21 6.57 -3.11 5.61
C VAL A 21 8.07 -3.18 5.96
N GLY A 22 8.42 -2.97 7.24
CA GLY A 22 9.79 -3.04 7.74
C GLY A 22 10.42 -1.67 7.98
N ARG A 23 11.18 -1.53 9.09
CA ARG A 23 11.70 -0.25 9.59
C ARG A 23 12.60 0.49 8.61
N HIS A 24 13.38 -0.24 7.81
CA HIS A 24 14.28 0.34 6.80
C HIS A 24 13.54 1.11 5.69
N TYR A 25 12.24 0.89 5.55
CA TYR A 25 11.38 1.56 4.59
C TYR A 25 10.51 2.67 5.22
N ALA A 26 10.73 3.02 6.49
CA ALA A 26 9.99 4.10 7.14
C ALA A 26 10.12 5.40 6.34
N ARG A 27 9.01 6.14 6.21
CA ARG A 27 8.89 7.38 5.41
C ARG A 27 9.07 7.21 3.90
N ALA A 28 9.23 5.98 3.38
CA ALA A 28 9.23 5.73 1.95
C ALA A 28 7.85 5.94 1.33
N ARG A 29 7.81 6.05 0.00
CA ARG A 29 6.57 5.96 -0.78
C ARG A 29 6.29 4.50 -1.09
N CYS A 30 5.09 4.03 -0.74
CA CYS A 30 4.65 2.68 -1.01
C CYS A 30 3.45 2.68 -1.95
N ASP A 31 3.52 1.86 -3.00
CA ASP A 31 2.40 1.59 -3.89
C ASP A 31 1.79 0.24 -3.55
N VAL A 32 0.50 0.25 -3.21
CA VAL A 32 -0.22 -0.96 -2.81
C VAL A 32 -1.10 -1.42 -3.94
N HIS A 33 -0.82 -2.62 -4.44
CA HIS A 33 -1.65 -3.30 -5.42
C HIS A 33 -2.64 -4.17 -4.64
N VAL A 34 -3.93 -3.86 -4.79
CA VAL A 34 -5.02 -4.64 -4.19
C VAL A 34 -5.52 -5.58 -5.27
N ASP A 35 -5.47 -6.87 -4.99
CA ASP A 35 -5.81 -7.93 -5.93
C ASP A 35 -6.68 -8.97 -5.20
N GLY A 36 -8.00 -8.83 -5.31
CA GLY A 36 -8.96 -9.63 -4.56
C GLY A 36 -8.68 -9.61 -3.06
N ASP A 37 -8.16 -10.75 -2.58
CA ASP A 37 -7.86 -11.06 -1.18
C ASP A 37 -6.39 -10.83 -0.80
N LEU A 38 -5.59 -10.21 -1.68
CA LEU A 38 -4.19 -9.91 -1.43
C LEU A 38 -3.88 -8.41 -1.53
N LEU A 39 -3.02 -7.96 -0.64
CA LEU A 39 -2.36 -6.66 -0.66
C LEU A 39 -0.88 -6.85 -0.95
N ARG A 40 -0.41 -6.33 -2.08
CA ARG A 40 0.99 -6.38 -2.51
C ARG A 40 1.61 -4.98 -2.37
N PHE A 41 2.62 -4.85 -1.52
CA PHE A 41 3.27 -3.58 -1.17
C PHE A 41 4.58 -3.43 -1.94
N TRP A 42 4.66 -2.39 -2.75
CA TRP A 42 5.81 -2.08 -3.58
C TRP A 42 6.48 -0.79 -3.12
N ILE A 43 7.80 -0.74 -3.18
CA ILE A 43 8.59 0.48 -2.99
C ILE A 43 9.49 0.63 -4.21
N GLY A 44 9.21 1.66 -5.02
CA GLY A 44 9.78 1.75 -6.35
C GLY A 44 9.38 0.53 -7.18
N LYS A 45 10.37 -0.30 -7.55
CA LYS A 45 10.21 -1.53 -8.34
C LYS A 45 10.23 -2.81 -7.52
N ASP A 46 10.44 -2.72 -6.21
CA ASP A 46 10.67 -3.88 -5.36
C ASP A 46 9.39 -4.26 -4.60
N LEU A 47 8.97 -5.53 -4.72
CA LEU A 47 7.90 -6.09 -3.91
C LEU A 47 8.44 -6.38 -2.51
N VAL A 48 8.08 -5.55 -1.54
CA VAL A 48 8.64 -5.65 -0.19
C VAL A 48 7.78 -6.51 0.73
N LYS A 49 6.47 -6.62 0.45
CA LYS A 49 5.56 -7.45 1.26
C LYS A 49 4.29 -7.84 0.50
N THR A 50 3.78 -9.02 0.84
CA THR A 50 2.41 -9.44 0.52
C THR A 50 1.68 -9.76 1.81
N ALA A 51 0.43 -9.32 1.93
CA ALA A 51 -0.43 -9.62 3.07
C ALA A 51 -1.83 -10.03 2.59
N ALA A 52 -2.51 -10.90 3.33
CA ALA A 52 -3.92 -11.15 3.11
C ALA A 52 -4.71 -9.86 3.36
N ARG A 53 -5.65 -9.56 2.48
CA ARG A 53 -6.63 -8.49 2.65
C ARG A 53 -7.72 -9.02 3.57
N ILE A 54 -7.77 -8.50 4.78
CA ILE A 54 -8.79 -8.88 5.78
C ILE A 54 -9.95 -7.88 5.85
N SER A 55 -9.84 -6.77 5.13
CA SER A 55 -10.87 -5.74 5.07
C SER A 55 -11.26 -5.43 3.63
N HIS A 56 -12.51 -5.74 3.30
CA HIS A 56 -13.12 -5.55 1.98
C HIS A 56 -13.84 -4.20 1.83
N GLY A 57 -13.73 -3.33 2.84
CA GLY A 57 -14.29 -1.98 2.80
C GLY A 57 -13.75 -1.14 1.65
N GLU A 58 -14.41 0.00 1.41
CA GLU A 58 -14.04 0.93 0.37
C GLU A 58 -12.62 1.48 0.59
N ILE A 59 -11.81 1.49 -0.47
CA ILE A 59 -10.45 2.03 -0.41
C ILE A 59 -10.48 3.53 -0.66
N ARG A 60 -10.38 4.31 0.42
CA ARG A 60 -10.39 5.77 0.32
C ARG A 60 -9.07 6.34 -0.24
N TYR A 61 -9.18 7.08 -1.32
CA TYR A 61 -8.08 7.88 -1.87
C TYR A 61 -7.97 9.20 -1.10
N LYS A 62 -6.86 9.40 -0.38
CA LYS A 62 -6.59 10.65 0.36
C LYS A 62 -6.06 11.78 -0.54
N ARG A 63 -5.83 11.51 -1.84
CA ARG A 63 -5.42 12.50 -2.84
C ARG A 63 -6.05 12.10 -4.17
N THR A 64 -6.66 13.07 -4.86
CA THR A 64 -7.32 12.92 -6.17
C THR A 64 -6.43 12.16 -7.16
N LEU A 65 -7.06 11.26 -7.91
CA LEU A 65 -6.45 10.26 -8.78
C LEU A 65 -5.51 10.90 -9.82
N ARG A 66 -4.24 10.48 -9.82
CA ARG A 66 -3.47 10.38 -11.07
C ARG A 66 -3.39 8.90 -11.39
N THR A 67 -4.30 8.46 -12.26
CA THR A 67 -4.30 7.12 -12.84
C THR A 67 -3.07 6.99 -13.72
N SER A 68 -2.04 6.30 -13.25
CA SER A 68 -1.05 5.70 -14.14
C SER A 68 -1.52 4.28 -14.42
N ALA A 69 -2.22 4.08 -15.54
CA ALA A 69 -2.42 2.75 -16.08
C ALA A 69 -1.06 2.24 -16.62
N PRO A 70 -0.68 0.97 -16.39
CA PRO A 70 0.43 0.38 -17.14
C PRO A 70 -0.02 0.16 -18.60
N ALA A 71 0.91 0.40 -19.52
CA ALA A 71 0.77 0.19 -20.96
C ALA A 71 0.77 -1.31 -21.32
#